data_AF-A0A1C3NAA7-F1
#
_entry.id   AF-A0A1C3NAA7-F1
#
_cell.length_a   1.000
_cell.length_b   1.000
_cell.length_c   1.000
_cell.angle_alpha   90.00
_cell.angle_beta   90.00
_cell.angle_gamma   90.00
#
_symmetry.space_group_name_H-M   'P 1'
#
loop_
_entity.id
_entity.type
_entity.pdbx_description
1 polymer ?
#
loop_
_entity_poly.entity_id
_entity_poly.type
_entity_poly.pdbx_seq_one_letter_code
_entity_poly.pdbx_strand_id
1 'polypeptide(L)'
;MRIESGVRMLILIAIGVMAGAAAFTHVHDLTVAHGQPNWIGWANAVAVELMAIYLGLEIRARRRAGRPVGMVGVLLVAFSLLSLAAQVAEAEPSVWGWIVAAVPSLAFLALVKVVLSSAPAATPAPEPDQSQADWYDEPEQVEPVSPAPVEPPTPAAVLPPVRVVQPNRPQVVGIIR
;
A
#
# COMPACT_ATOMS: atom_id res chain seq x y z
N MET A 1 -28.82 -15.03 4.69
CA MET A 1 -27.53 -14.33 4.90
C MET A 1 -26.38 -15.28 5.29
N ARG A 2 -26.35 -15.94 6.46
CA ARG A 2 -25.20 -16.80 6.85
C ARG A 2 -24.94 -18.01 5.92
N ILE A 3 -26.00 -18.67 5.44
CA ILE A 3 -25.89 -19.82 4.51
C ILE A 3 -25.35 -19.36 3.15
N GLU A 4 -25.88 -18.26 2.62
CA GLU A 4 -25.43 -17.68 1.34
C GLU A 4 -23.96 -17.25 1.37
N SER A 5 -23.51 -16.61 2.46
CA SER A 5 -22.10 -16.29 2.66
C SER A 5 -21.23 -17.55 2.76
N GLY A 6 -21.70 -18.58 3.46
CA GLY A 6 -21.01 -19.87 3.56
C GLY A 6 -20.88 -20.57 2.21
N VAL A 7 -21.94 -20.60 1.41
CA VAL A 7 -21.96 -21.18 0.05
C VAL A 7 -21.02 -20.40 -0.86
N ARG A 8 -21.06 -19.06 -0.84
CA ARG A 8 -20.14 -18.22 -1.61
C ARG A 8 -18.70 -18.51 -1.24
N MET A 9 -18.38 -18.60 0.05
CA MET A 9 -17.03 -18.91 0.51
C MET A 9 -16.57 -20.30 0.07
N LEU A 10 -17.45 -21.30 0.15
CA LEU A 10 -17.18 -22.66 -0.32
C LEU A 10 -16.84 -22.67 -1.81
N ILE A 11 -17.64 -21.99 -2.64
CA ILE A 11 -17.42 -21.89 -4.09
C ILE A 11 -16.06 -21.25 -4.37
N LEU A 12 -15.74 -20.15 -3.70
CA LEU A 12 -14.49 -19.43 -3.86
C LEU A 12 -13.28 -20.31 -3.45
N ILE A 13 -13.38 -21.06 -2.36
CA ILE A 13 -12.35 -22.01 -1.93
C ILE A 13 -12.17 -23.11 -2.98
N ALA A 14 -13.26 -23.71 -3.47
CA ALA A 14 -13.19 -24.78 -4.46
C ALA A 14 -12.53 -24.33 -5.77
N ILE A 15 -12.97 -23.18 -6.31
CA ILE A 15 -12.35 -22.58 -7.51
C ILE A 15 -10.88 -22.27 -7.24
N GLY A 16 -10.55 -21.72 -6.07
CA GLY A 16 -9.18 -21.35 -5.71
C GLY A 16 -8.23 -22.51 -5.60
N VAL A 17 -8.67 -23.61 -5.00
CA VAL A 17 -7.86 -24.83 -4.89
C VAL A 17 -7.61 -25.41 -6.27
N MET A 18 -8.63 -25.50 -7.13
CA MET A 18 -8.48 -26.04 -8.48
C MET A 18 -7.60 -25.15 -9.38
N ALA A 19 -7.85 -23.85 -9.40
CA ALA A 19 -7.08 -22.90 -10.17
C ALA A 19 -5.63 -22.80 -9.66
N GLY A 20 -5.44 -22.82 -8.35
CA GLY A 20 -4.12 -22.90 -7.72
C GLY A 20 -3.38 -24.18 -8.11
N ALA A 21 -3.99 -25.35 -7.98
CA ALA A 21 -3.36 -26.61 -8.38
C ALA A 21 -2.90 -26.60 -9.85
N ALA A 22 -3.72 -26.05 -10.75
CA ALA A 22 -3.34 -25.89 -12.15
C ALA A 22 -2.14 -24.94 -12.33
N ALA A 23 -2.18 -23.75 -11.72
CA ALA A 23 -1.09 -22.77 -11.82
C ALA A 23 0.26 -23.33 -11.33
N PHE A 24 0.26 -23.99 -10.16
CA PHE A 24 1.47 -24.61 -9.62
C PHE A 24 2.00 -25.73 -10.52
N THR A 25 1.11 -26.55 -11.09
CA THR A 25 1.49 -27.66 -11.96
C THR A 25 2.13 -27.15 -13.25
N HIS A 26 1.58 -26.11 -13.90
CA HIS A 26 2.18 -25.53 -15.10
C HIS A 26 3.53 -24.85 -14.84
N VAL A 27 3.71 -24.17 -13.69
CA VAL A 27 5.05 -23.61 -13.39
C VAL A 27 6.07 -24.73 -13.14
N HIS A 28 5.64 -25.81 -12.49
CA HIS A 28 6.46 -27.00 -12.28
C HIS A 28 6.83 -27.66 -13.61
N ASP A 29 5.85 -27.99 -14.43
CA ASP A 29 6.00 -28.73 -15.68
C ASP A 29 6.84 -27.94 -16.67
N LEU A 30 6.61 -26.62 -16.81
CA LEU A 30 7.46 -25.74 -17.59
C LEU A 30 8.91 -25.77 -17.10
N THR A 31 9.11 -25.69 -15.78
CA THR A 31 10.46 -25.70 -15.19
C THR A 31 11.19 -27.01 -15.50
N VAL A 32 10.52 -28.15 -15.34
CA VAL A 32 11.08 -29.48 -15.61
C VAL A 32 11.32 -29.68 -17.11
N ALA A 33 10.41 -29.20 -17.97
CA ALA A 33 10.56 -29.22 -19.43
C ALA A 33 11.81 -28.46 -19.90
N HIS A 34 12.28 -27.48 -19.11
CA HIS A 34 13.50 -26.71 -19.38
C HIS A 34 14.74 -27.27 -18.65
N GLY A 35 14.72 -28.55 -18.28
CA GLY A 35 15.90 -29.28 -17.82
C GLY A 35 16.21 -29.16 -16.33
N GLN A 36 15.29 -28.58 -15.54
CA GLN A 36 15.45 -28.54 -14.09
C GLN A 36 14.99 -29.85 -13.43
N PRO A 37 15.61 -30.26 -12.30
CA PRO A 37 15.12 -31.38 -11.50
C PRO A 37 13.69 -31.19 -11.01
N ASN A 38 12.94 -32.28 -10.84
CA ASN A 38 11.54 -32.27 -10.37
C ASN A 38 11.33 -31.47 -9.06
N TRP A 39 12.24 -31.61 -8.10
CA TRP A 39 12.15 -30.86 -6.84
C TRP A 39 12.38 -29.34 -7.02
N ILE A 40 13.21 -28.94 -8.00
CA ILE A 40 13.39 -27.53 -8.38
C ILE A 40 12.14 -27.00 -9.07
N GLY A 41 11.48 -27.83 -9.90
CA GLY A 41 10.16 -27.51 -10.46
C GLY A 41 9.17 -27.08 -9.39
N TRP A 42 9.04 -27.87 -8.32
CA TRP A 42 8.15 -27.55 -7.21
C TRP A 42 8.60 -26.32 -6.43
N ALA A 43 9.91 -26.16 -6.19
CA ALA A 43 10.45 -24.98 -5.51
C ALA A 43 10.15 -23.69 -6.30
N ASN A 44 10.33 -23.70 -7.62
CA ASN A 44 10.03 -22.56 -8.48
C ASN A 44 8.53 -22.26 -8.52
N ALA A 45 7.68 -23.29 -8.64
CA ALA A 45 6.23 -23.12 -8.59
C ALA A 45 5.80 -22.45 -7.28
N VAL A 46 6.27 -22.96 -6.14
CA VAL A 46 5.98 -22.37 -4.82
C VAL A 46 6.49 -20.94 -4.72
N ALA A 47 7.71 -20.66 -5.17
CA ALA A 47 8.29 -19.32 -5.11
C ALA A 47 7.50 -18.30 -5.93
N VAL A 48 7.12 -18.65 -7.16
CA VAL A 48 6.39 -17.75 -8.06
C VAL A 48 4.98 -17.47 -7.54
N GLU A 49 4.24 -18.53 -7.21
CA GLU A 49 2.83 -18.44 -6.83
C GLU A 49 2.64 -17.80 -5.45
N LEU A 50 3.43 -18.21 -4.44
CA LEU A 50 3.32 -17.61 -3.10
C LEU A 50 3.81 -16.17 -3.07
N MET A 51 4.79 -15.79 -3.91
CA MET A 51 5.24 -14.41 -3.99
C MET A 51 4.13 -13.51 -4.55
N ALA A 52 3.37 -13.94 -5.56
CA ALA A 52 2.23 -13.18 -6.06
C ALA A 52 1.16 -12.96 -4.96
N ILE A 53 0.82 -14.00 -4.19
CA ILE A 53 -0.13 -13.89 -3.08
C ILE A 53 0.40 -12.93 -1.99
N TYR A 54 1.67 -13.09 -1.60
CA TYR A 54 2.32 -12.24 -0.61
C TYR A 54 2.33 -10.77 -1.02
N LEU A 55 2.70 -10.47 -2.27
CA LEU A 55 2.72 -9.11 -2.79
C LEU A 55 1.32 -8.49 -2.83
N GLY A 56 0.29 -9.28 -3.14
CA GLY A 56 -1.11 -8.85 -3.03
C GLY A 56 -1.52 -8.48 -1.59
N LEU A 57 -1.12 -9.30 -0.61
CA LEU A 57 -1.32 -9.03 0.81
C LEU A 57 -0.56 -7.78 1.28
N GLU A 58 0.68 -7.60 0.82
CA GLU A 58 1.52 -6.45 1.13
C GLU A 58 0.95 -5.16 0.53
N ILE A 59 0.42 -5.20 -0.70
CA ILE A 59 -0.30 -4.06 -1.29
C ILE A 59 -1.51 -3.69 -0.42
N ARG A 60 -2.30 -4.67 0.02
CA ARG A 60 -3.45 -4.44 0.91
C ARG A 60 -2.99 -3.81 2.23
N ALA A 61 -1.91 -4.32 2.83
CA ALA A 61 -1.35 -3.78 4.07
C ALA A 61 -0.87 -2.33 3.90
N ARG A 62 -0.13 -2.03 2.83
CA ARG A 62 0.34 -0.68 2.51
C ARG A 62 -0.79 0.30 2.26
N ARG A 63 -1.82 -0.09 1.51
CA ARG A 63 -2.99 0.77 1.26
C ARG A 63 -3.71 1.12 2.56
N ARG A 64 -3.85 0.17 3.50
CA ARG A 64 -4.42 0.44 4.83
C ARG A 64 -3.57 1.38 5.68
N ALA A 65 -2.24 1.37 5.49
CA ALA A 65 -1.31 2.23 6.20
C ALA A 65 -0.99 3.55 5.47
N GLY A 66 -1.68 3.88 4.36
CA GLY A 66 -1.40 5.08 3.56
C GLY A 66 -0.02 5.07 2.88
N ARG A 67 0.62 3.91 2.71
CA ARG A 67 1.98 3.76 2.17
C ARG A 67 1.95 3.53 0.65
N PRO A 68 2.99 3.97 -0.08
CA PRO A 68 3.07 3.78 -1.53
C PRO A 68 3.23 2.30 -1.91
N VAL A 69 2.54 1.90 -2.98
CA VAL A 69 2.52 0.51 -3.49
C VAL A 69 3.40 0.28 -4.71
N GLY A 70 3.99 1.32 -5.31
CA GLY A 70 4.62 1.28 -6.64
C GLY A 70 5.44 0.03 -6.94
N MET A 71 6.59 -0.14 -6.27
CA MET A 71 7.47 -1.29 -6.51
C MET A 71 6.81 -2.65 -6.20
N VAL A 72 5.97 -2.73 -5.16
CA VAL A 72 5.25 -3.97 -4.82
C VAL A 72 4.22 -4.32 -5.89
N GLY A 73 3.55 -3.31 -6.45
CA GLY A 73 2.63 -3.46 -7.58
C GLY A 73 3.34 -3.98 -8.82
N VAL A 74 4.51 -3.44 -9.15
CA VAL A 74 5.33 -3.91 -10.27
C VAL A 74 5.74 -5.37 -10.09
N LEU A 75 6.24 -5.72 -8.91
CA LEU A 75 6.60 -7.11 -8.60
C LEU A 75 5.38 -8.04 -8.70
N LEU A 76 4.22 -7.62 -8.19
CA LEU A 76 2.99 -8.43 -8.28
C LEU A 76 2.64 -8.72 -9.74
N VAL A 77 2.69 -7.69 -10.60
CA VAL A 77 2.43 -7.85 -12.03
C VAL A 77 3.46 -8.79 -12.66
N ALA A 78 4.75 -8.65 -12.34
CA ALA A 78 5.80 -9.51 -12.88
C ALA A 78 5.60 -10.99 -12.52
N PHE A 79 5.34 -11.30 -11.23
CA PHE A 79 5.08 -12.68 -10.80
C PHE A 79 3.77 -13.24 -11.36
N SER A 80 2.74 -12.41 -11.50
CA SER A 80 1.47 -12.81 -12.13
C SER A 80 1.66 -13.15 -13.62
N LEU A 81 2.49 -12.37 -14.32
CA LEU A 81 2.82 -12.63 -15.73
C LEU A 81 3.68 -13.88 -15.90
N LEU A 82 4.59 -14.16 -14.95
CA LEU A 82 5.39 -15.38 -14.98
C LEU A 82 4.53 -16.63 -14.81
N SER A 83 3.56 -16.60 -13.89
CA SER A 83 2.56 -17.67 -13.71
C SER A 83 1.71 -17.88 -14.97
N LEU A 84 1.21 -16.79 -15.57
CA LEU A 84 0.44 -16.83 -16.81
C LEU A 84 1.27 -17.37 -17.99
N ALA A 85 2.53 -16.96 -18.09
CA ALA A 85 3.43 -17.41 -19.14
C ALA A 85 3.67 -18.92 -19.09
N ALA A 86 3.71 -19.52 -17.89
CA ALA A 86 3.83 -20.98 -17.75
C ALA A 86 2.69 -21.74 -18.41
N GLN A 87 1.46 -21.30 -18.16
CA GLN A 87 0.26 -21.86 -18.81
C GLN A 87 0.29 -21.68 -20.33
N VAL A 88 0.64 -20.48 -20.81
CA VAL A 88 0.71 -20.17 -22.25
C VAL A 88 1.80 -20.98 -22.96
N ALA A 89 2.94 -21.21 -22.28
CA ALA A 89 4.08 -21.92 -22.85
C ALA A 89 3.82 -23.43 -23.03
N GLU A 90 2.98 -24.04 -22.18
CA GLU A 90 2.60 -25.45 -22.30
C GLU A 90 1.41 -25.70 -23.24
N ALA A 91 0.68 -24.65 -23.59
CA ALA A 91 -0.48 -24.74 -24.44
C ALA A 91 -0.11 -25.06 -25.90
N GLU A 92 -1.08 -25.60 -26.64
CA GLU A 92 -0.97 -25.71 -28.09
C GLU A 92 -0.65 -24.32 -28.70
N PRO A 93 0.31 -24.20 -29.63
CA PRO A 93 0.75 -22.92 -30.20
C PRO A 93 -0.28 -22.37 -31.19
N SER A 94 -1.46 -22.05 -30.69
CA SER A 94 -2.57 -21.44 -31.39
C SER A 94 -3.18 -20.34 -30.53
N VAL A 95 -3.82 -19.36 -31.19
CA VAL A 95 -4.49 -18.25 -30.50
C VAL A 95 -5.50 -18.78 -29.47
N TRP A 96 -6.26 -19.82 -29.85
CA TRP A 96 -7.22 -20.45 -28.96
C TRP A 96 -6.57 -21.25 -27.83
N GLY A 97 -5.45 -21.93 -28.10
CA GLY A 97 -4.66 -22.62 -27.08
C GLY A 97 -4.22 -21.66 -25.98
N TRP A 98 -3.67 -20.49 -26.35
CA TRP A 98 -3.24 -19.47 -25.39
C TRP A 98 -4.40 -18.84 -24.62
N ILE A 99 -5.52 -18.54 -25.29
CA ILE A 99 -6.71 -17.97 -24.63
C ILE A 99 -7.27 -18.95 -23.59
N VAL A 100 -7.43 -20.22 -23.96
CA VAL A 100 -7.97 -21.25 -23.06
C VAL A 100 -7.00 -21.52 -21.91
N ALA A 101 -5.69 -21.56 -22.18
CA ALA A 101 -4.68 -21.75 -21.15
C ALA A 101 -4.59 -20.59 -20.15
N ALA A 102 -4.98 -19.37 -20.53
CA ALA A 102 -5.00 -18.23 -19.61
C ALA A 102 -6.15 -18.29 -18.58
N VAL A 103 -7.20 -19.09 -18.83
CA VAL A 103 -8.42 -19.11 -18.01
C VAL A 103 -8.15 -19.43 -16.53
N PRO A 104 -7.36 -20.47 -16.16
CA PRO A 104 -7.08 -20.80 -14.77
C PRO A 104 -6.40 -19.65 -14.01
N SER A 105 -5.36 -19.04 -14.60
CA SER A 105 -4.69 -17.84 -14.05
C SER A 105 -5.65 -16.70 -13.80
N LEU A 106 -6.47 -16.37 -14.80
CA LEU A 106 -7.38 -15.23 -14.70
C LEU A 106 -8.44 -15.48 -13.62
N ALA A 107 -8.96 -16.71 -13.52
CA ALA A 107 -9.87 -17.11 -12.45
C ALA A 107 -9.19 -17.00 -11.08
N PHE A 108 -7.95 -17.46 -10.94
CA PHE A 108 -7.18 -17.36 -9.70
C PHE A 108 -6.92 -15.89 -9.30
N LEU A 109 -6.46 -15.06 -10.22
CA LEU A 109 -6.22 -13.63 -9.97
C LEU A 109 -7.51 -12.89 -9.58
N ALA A 110 -8.61 -13.18 -10.26
CA ALA A 110 -9.92 -12.63 -9.91
C ALA A 110 -10.34 -13.06 -8.49
N LEU A 111 -10.14 -14.32 -8.14
CA LEU A 111 -10.41 -14.84 -6.80
C LEU A 111 -9.53 -14.19 -5.74
N VAL A 112 -8.21 -14.15 -5.95
CA VAL A 112 -7.25 -13.50 -5.03
C VAL A 112 -7.65 -12.05 -4.81
N LYS A 113 -7.99 -11.32 -5.88
CA LYS A 113 -8.53 -9.97 -5.76
C LYS A 113 -9.78 -9.92 -4.88
N VAL A 114 -10.76 -10.78 -5.14
CA VAL A 114 -12.02 -10.84 -4.35
C VAL A 114 -11.74 -11.11 -2.88
N VAL A 115 -10.89 -12.09 -2.56
CA VAL A 115 -10.49 -12.46 -1.20
C VAL A 115 -9.75 -11.31 -0.51
N LEU A 116 -8.83 -10.65 -1.22
CA LEU A 116 -8.07 -9.52 -0.68
C LEU A 116 -8.92 -8.24 -0.55
N SER A 117 -9.96 -8.06 -1.37
CA SER A 117 -10.89 -6.92 -1.27
C SER A 117 -12.01 -7.13 -0.26
N SER A 118 -12.32 -8.37 0.09
CA SER A 118 -13.34 -8.70 1.09
C SER A 118 -12.79 -8.42 2.50
N ALA A 119 -12.91 -7.18 2.95
CA ALA A 119 -12.78 -6.83 4.37
C ALA A 119 -14.20 -6.78 4.98
N PRO A 120 -14.43 -7.32 6.19
CA PRO A 120 -15.57 -6.91 7.00
C PRO A 120 -15.48 -5.40 7.17
N ALA A 121 -16.58 -4.67 6.92
CA ALA A 121 -16.67 -3.28 7.34
C ALA A 121 -16.41 -3.26 8.85
N ALA A 122 -15.37 -2.54 9.28
CA ALA A 122 -15.25 -2.21 10.68
C ALA A 122 -16.53 -1.43 11.02
N THR A 123 -17.39 -1.98 11.88
CA THR A 123 -18.45 -1.20 12.51
C THR A 123 -17.76 0.01 13.13
N PRO A 124 -18.14 1.25 12.76
CA PRO A 124 -17.62 2.42 13.45
C PRO A 124 -17.86 2.20 14.94
N ALA A 125 -16.80 2.25 15.74
CA ALA A 125 -16.96 2.35 17.19
C ALA A 125 -17.89 3.55 17.46
N PRO A 126 -18.82 3.46 18.42
CA PRO A 126 -19.61 4.62 18.79
C PRO A 126 -18.63 5.74 19.13
N GLU A 127 -18.65 6.80 18.32
CA GLU A 127 -17.93 8.02 18.62
C GLU A 127 -18.44 8.48 19.99
N PRO A 128 -17.58 8.68 21.00
CA PRO A 128 -18.04 9.21 22.26
C PRO A 128 -18.70 10.55 21.95
N ASP A 129 -19.97 10.65 22.33
CA ASP A 129 -20.82 11.84 22.24
C ASP A 129 -20.03 13.03 22.80
N GLN A 130 -19.33 13.75 21.93
CA GLN A 130 -18.80 15.06 22.25
C GLN A 130 -20.01 15.96 22.28
N SER A 131 -20.65 16.00 23.45
CA SER A 131 -21.60 17.03 23.82
C SER A 131 -20.99 18.35 23.39
N GLN A 132 -21.55 18.92 22.34
CA GLN A 132 -21.19 20.23 21.83
C GLN A 132 -21.51 21.20 22.95
N ALA A 133 -20.51 21.52 23.77
CA ALA A 133 -20.59 22.62 24.70
C ALA A 133 -20.73 23.87 23.84
N ASP A 134 -21.96 24.38 23.79
CA ASP A 134 -22.31 25.68 23.24
C ASP A 134 -21.44 26.75 23.92
N TRP A 135 -20.28 27.01 23.34
CA TRP A 135 -19.50 28.22 23.63
C TRP A 135 -20.14 29.38 22.88
N TYR A 136 -21.25 29.88 23.41
CA TYR A 136 -21.59 31.28 23.26
C TYR A 136 -20.94 32.02 24.44
N ASP A 137 -19.80 32.65 24.16
CA ASP A 137 -19.27 33.73 24.99
C ASP A 137 -20.21 34.92 24.79
N GLU A 138 -21.18 35.07 25.68
CA GLU A 138 -21.96 36.30 25.82
C GLU A 138 -21.03 37.35 26.43
N PRO A 139 -20.74 38.49 25.75
CA PRO A 139 -19.82 39.47 26.31
C PRO A 139 -20.45 40.12 27.54
N GLU A 140 -19.93 39.74 28.72
CA GLU A 140 -20.16 40.43 29.97
C GLU A 140 -19.81 41.92 29.79
N GLN A 141 -20.81 42.79 30.01
CA GLN A 141 -20.60 44.24 30.02
C GLN A 141 -19.63 44.58 31.17
N VAL A 142 -18.37 44.87 30.81
CA VAL A 142 -17.40 45.40 31.76
C VAL A 142 -17.75 46.85 32.07
N GLU A 143 -18.22 47.08 33.29
CA GLU A 143 -18.44 48.41 33.86
C GLU A 143 -17.12 49.21 33.82
N PRO A 144 -17.11 50.48 33.36
CA PRO A 144 -15.87 51.22 33.17
C PRO A 144 -15.25 51.62 34.50
N VAL A 145 -14.12 50.99 34.86
CA VAL A 145 -13.28 51.45 35.96
C VAL A 145 -12.52 52.71 35.52
N SER A 146 -12.71 53.80 36.25
CA SER A 146 -12.05 55.10 36.05
C SER A 146 -10.52 54.98 36.13
N PRO A 147 -9.73 55.50 35.17
CA PRO A 147 -8.28 55.43 35.25
C PRO A 147 -7.73 56.44 36.28
N ALA A 148 -6.92 55.95 37.23
CA ALA A 148 -6.08 56.79 38.08
C ALA A 148 -4.97 57.49 37.26
N PRO A 149 -4.46 58.66 37.70
CA PRO A 149 -3.52 59.47 36.93
C PRO A 149 -2.21 58.77 36.56
N VAL A 150 -1.81 58.91 35.29
CA VAL A 150 -0.57 58.38 34.70
C VAL A 150 0.57 59.36 34.98
N GLU A 151 1.64 58.90 35.65
CA GLU A 151 2.91 59.65 35.72
C GLU A 151 3.66 59.59 34.37
N PRO A 152 4.27 60.70 33.91
CA PRO A 152 4.88 60.78 32.59
C PRO A 152 6.24 60.06 32.52
N PRO A 153 6.56 59.37 31.40
CA PRO A 153 7.86 58.76 31.17
C PRO A 153 8.93 59.79 30.79
N THR A 154 10.11 59.66 31.38
CA THR A 154 11.31 60.48 31.08
C THR A 154 11.90 60.11 29.70
N PRO A 155 12.30 61.07 28.83
CA PRO A 155 12.76 60.78 27.47
C PRO A 155 14.15 60.12 27.32
N ALA A 156 14.26 59.37 26.21
CA ALA A 156 15.29 58.45 25.72
C ALA A 156 16.76 58.92 25.63
N ALA A 157 17.68 57.93 25.72
CA ALA A 157 19.00 57.99 25.08
C ALA A 157 19.10 56.91 23.98
N VAL A 158 19.27 57.36 22.74
CA VAL A 158 19.46 56.53 21.54
C VAL A 158 20.94 56.19 21.41
N LEU A 159 21.30 54.90 21.38
CA LEU A 159 22.65 54.45 21.03
C LEU A 159 22.68 53.94 19.56
N PRO A 160 23.74 54.24 18.79
CA PRO A 160 23.83 53.86 17.38
C PRO A 160 24.09 52.36 17.18
N PRO A 161 23.73 51.77 16.02
CA PRO A 161 23.87 50.34 15.76
C PRO A 161 25.34 49.91 15.66
N VAL A 162 25.69 48.85 16.39
CA VAL A 162 27.01 48.20 16.34
C VAL A 162 27.23 47.58 14.96
N ARG A 163 28.33 47.95 14.31
CA ARG A 163 28.76 47.49 13.00
C ARG A 163 29.07 45.98 13.04
N VAL A 164 28.40 45.20 12.20
CA VAL A 164 28.67 43.76 12.00
C VAL A 164 30.03 43.60 11.32
N VAL A 165 30.98 42.93 11.98
CA VAL A 165 32.24 42.49 11.37
C VAL A 165 32.08 41.02 10.98
N GLN A 166 32.15 40.72 9.68
CA GLN A 166 32.12 39.37 9.12
C GLN A 166 33.55 38.89 8.87
N PRO A 167 34.07 37.87 9.58
CA PRO A 167 35.36 37.27 9.24
C PRO A 167 35.16 36.08 8.29
N ASN A 168 35.51 36.34 7.03
CA ASN A 168 36.16 35.48 6.03
C ASN A 168 35.76 34.00 5.86
N ARG A 169 35.20 33.67 4.68
CA ARG A 169 35.10 32.29 4.16
C ARG A 169 36.47 31.77 3.72
N PRO A 170 36.87 30.52 4.05
CA PRO A 170 38.04 29.91 3.44
C PRO A 170 37.78 29.56 1.97
N GLN A 171 38.70 29.98 1.11
CA GLN A 171 38.75 29.67 -0.32
C GLN A 171 39.16 28.20 -0.49
N VAL A 172 38.28 27.35 -1.03
CA VAL A 172 38.67 26.00 -1.46
C VAL A 172 39.29 26.13 -2.85
N VAL A 173 40.62 26.10 -2.90
CA VAL A 173 41.41 26.02 -4.13
C VAL A 173 41.21 24.62 -4.72
N GLY A 174 40.63 24.56 -5.92
CA GLY A 174 40.61 23.35 -6.73
C GLY A 174 42.02 23.00 -7.19
N ILE A 175 42.41 21.73 -7.02
CA ILE A 175 43.55 21.16 -7.73
C ILE A 175 43.04 19.97 -8.54
N ILE A 176 43.17 20.15 -9.85
CA ILE A 176 42.98 19.18 -10.92
C ILE A 176 44.26 18.34 -10.97
N ARG A 177 44.17 17.01 -10.88
CA ARG A 177 45.04 16.04 -11.56
C ARG A 177 44.35 14.69 -11.63
#